data_AF-A0A3M7TUP9-F1
#
_entry.id   AF-A0A3M7TUP9-F1
#
_cell.length_a   1.000
_cell.length_b   1.000
_cell.length_c   1.000
_cell.angle_alpha   90.00
_cell.angle_beta   90.00
_cell.angle_gamma   90.00
#
_symmetry.space_group_name_H-M   'P 1'
#
loop_
_entity.id
_entity.type
_entity.pdbx_description
1 polymer ?
#
loop_
_entity_poly.entity_id
_entity_poly.type
_entity_poly.pdbx_seq_one_letter_code
_entity_poly.pdbx_strand_id
1 'polypeptide(L)'
;MTSENTPPKMKRTPFYEGSSSKEAALFHEDITRDLQPWTAPKDSVTKILKEWKETGEPLIREAFKKRDKEKARPLMVNYTARYIQAMIWAKGEPVTDLIHIERDIGNLQYAPVNIEERLSFVINTPAHHHAFITLSQLFDESKKKWAVYFLKSGK
;
A
#
# COMPACT_ATOMS: atom_id res chain seq x y z
N MET A 1 -27.37 -26.62 4.71
CA MET A 1 -26.44 -26.34 3.60
C MET A 1 -26.84 -25.02 2.99
N THR A 2 -26.32 -23.92 3.52
CA THR A 2 -26.56 -22.57 3.01
C THR A 2 -25.27 -22.10 2.37
N SER A 3 -25.24 -22.06 1.04
CA SER A 3 -24.14 -21.50 0.28
C SER A 3 -24.05 -20.01 0.59
N GLU A 4 -23.00 -19.62 1.31
CA GLU A 4 -22.65 -18.23 1.52
C GLU A 4 -22.44 -17.54 0.17
N ASN A 5 -23.20 -16.47 -0.03
CA ASN A 5 -23.08 -15.58 -1.17
C ASN A 5 -21.84 -14.70 -0.94
N THR A 6 -20.65 -15.28 -1.08
CA THR A 6 -19.39 -14.53 -1.04
C THR A 6 -19.32 -13.68 -2.32
N PRO A 7 -19.21 -12.34 -2.23
CA PRO A 7 -19.00 -11.54 -3.42
C PRO A 7 -17.74 -12.04 -4.14
N PRO A 8 -17.75 -12.10 -5.49
CA PRO A 8 -16.65 -12.66 -6.24
C PRO A 8 -15.35 -11.97 -5.84
N LYS A 9 -14.32 -12.77 -5.55
CA LYS A 9 -12.96 -12.27 -5.31
C LYS A 9 -12.63 -11.31 -6.46
N MET A 10 -12.25 -10.07 -6.12
CA MET A 10 -11.71 -9.14 -7.09
C MET A 10 -10.38 -9.71 -7.57
N LYS A 11 -10.38 -10.62 -8.54
CA LYS A 11 -9.15 -10.91 -9.26
C LYS A 11 -8.83 -9.63 -10.03
N ARG A 12 -7.65 -9.03 -9.84
CA ARG A 12 -7.03 -8.35 -10.97
C ARG A 12 -7.02 -9.37 -12.10
N THR A 13 -7.98 -9.28 -13.00
CA THR A 13 -7.65 -9.47 -14.41
C THR A 13 -6.63 -8.39 -14.68
N PRO A 14 -5.37 -8.72 -14.98
CA PRO A 14 -4.48 -7.73 -15.56
C PRO A 14 -5.29 -7.05 -16.67
N PHE A 15 -5.31 -5.72 -16.73
CA PHE A 15 -6.13 -4.99 -17.71
C PHE A 15 -5.83 -5.45 -19.17
N TYR A 16 -4.73 -6.16 -19.40
CA TYR A 16 -4.38 -6.84 -20.65
C TYR A 16 -5.35 -7.97 -21.07
N GLU A 17 -6.15 -8.53 -20.16
CA GLU A 17 -7.29 -9.39 -20.49
C GLU A 17 -8.57 -8.55 -20.70
N GLY A 18 -8.54 -7.70 -21.73
CA GLY A 18 -9.73 -7.43 -22.55
C GLY A 18 -10.93 -6.65 -21.98
N SER A 19 -10.84 -5.90 -20.88
CA SER A 19 -11.95 -5.01 -20.46
C SER A 19 -11.55 -3.53 -20.48
N SER A 20 -12.17 -2.75 -21.36
CA SER A 20 -11.78 -1.41 -21.81
C SER A 20 -12.28 -0.24 -20.92
N SER A 21 -12.64 -0.46 -19.65
CA SER A 21 -13.16 0.63 -18.82
C SER A 21 -12.04 1.36 -18.07
N LYS A 22 -11.76 2.62 -18.45
CA LYS A 22 -10.80 3.50 -17.75
C LYS A 22 -11.17 3.77 -16.28
N GLU A 23 -12.38 3.43 -15.86
CA GLU A 23 -12.92 3.70 -14.51
C GLU A 23 -12.49 2.69 -13.44
N ALA A 24 -11.86 1.56 -13.82
CA ALA A 24 -11.43 0.51 -12.89
C ALA A 24 -9.96 0.61 -12.41
N ALA A 25 -9.22 1.64 -12.82
CA ALA A 25 -7.80 1.78 -12.50
C ALA A 25 -7.60 2.28 -11.05
N LEU A 26 -7.42 1.34 -10.11
CA LEU A 26 -7.18 1.64 -8.69
C LEU A 26 -5.76 2.19 -8.42
N PHE A 27 -4.81 1.96 -9.34
CA PHE A 27 -3.42 2.36 -9.18
C PHE A 27 -2.88 3.06 -10.45
N HIS A 28 -1.94 4.00 -10.26
CA HIS A 28 -1.36 4.79 -11.35
C HIS A 28 -0.68 3.92 -12.42
N GLU A 29 -0.06 2.82 -12.00
CA GLU A 29 0.68 1.92 -12.87
C GLU A 29 -0.23 1.17 -13.85
N ASP A 30 -1.49 0.95 -13.44
CA ASP A 30 -2.53 0.32 -14.28
C ASP A 30 -2.97 1.24 -15.44
N ILE A 31 -2.75 2.54 -15.30
CA ILE A 31 -3.06 3.55 -16.33
C ILE A 31 -1.95 3.59 -17.39
N THR A 32 -0.68 3.46 -16.95
CA THR A 32 0.50 3.64 -17.82
C THR A 32 0.85 2.44 -18.69
N ARG A 33 0.40 1.21 -18.35
CA ARG A 33 0.60 -0.03 -19.14
C ARG A 33 2.05 -0.44 -19.51
N ASP A 34 3.06 0.34 -19.16
CA ASP A 34 4.48 0.00 -19.42
C ASP A 34 5.30 -0.15 -18.12
N LEU A 35 4.68 0.13 -16.97
CA LEU A 35 5.34 0.06 -15.68
C LEU A 35 4.87 -1.18 -14.92
N GLN A 36 5.80 -2.12 -14.71
CA GLN A 36 5.64 -3.26 -13.83
C GLN A 36 6.59 -3.11 -12.63
N PRO A 37 6.30 -2.26 -11.64
CA PRO A 37 7.25 -1.96 -10.55
C PRO A 37 7.74 -3.20 -9.79
N TRP A 38 6.92 -4.25 -9.75
CA TRP A 38 7.25 -5.52 -9.12
C TRP A 38 8.34 -6.32 -9.88
N THR A 39 8.73 -5.95 -11.10
CA THR A 39 9.88 -6.57 -11.80
C THR A 39 11.22 -6.01 -11.33
N ALA A 40 11.22 -4.83 -10.68
CA ALA A 40 12.36 -4.25 -9.98
C ALA A 40 11.98 -3.92 -8.52
N PRO A 41 11.74 -4.92 -7.64
CA PRO A 41 11.18 -4.73 -6.31
C PRO A 41 11.92 -3.71 -5.45
N LYS A 42 13.25 -3.81 -5.40
CA LYS A 42 14.09 -2.98 -4.55
C LYS A 42 14.04 -1.52 -4.98
N ASP A 43 14.14 -1.25 -6.28
CA ASP A 43 14.10 0.11 -6.82
C ASP A 43 12.72 0.74 -6.61
N SER A 44 11.66 -0.02 -6.87
CA SER A 44 10.28 0.44 -6.68
C SER A 44 9.95 0.77 -5.23
N VAL A 45 10.32 -0.11 -4.28
CA VAL A 45 10.15 0.14 -2.85
C VAL A 45 10.99 1.33 -2.39
N THR A 46 12.23 1.46 -2.89
CA THR A 46 13.11 2.59 -2.59
C THR A 46 12.51 3.91 -3.08
N LYS A 47 11.91 3.91 -4.28
CA LYS A 47 11.21 5.07 -4.82
C LYS A 47 10.04 5.48 -3.94
N ILE A 48 9.19 4.55 -3.53
CA ILE A 48 8.06 4.84 -2.62
C ILE A 48 8.56 5.38 -1.28
N LEU A 49 9.61 4.78 -0.70
CA LEU A 49 10.21 5.27 0.55
C LEU A 49 10.72 6.70 0.43
N LYS A 50 11.33 7.04 -0.70
CA LYS A 50 11.80 8.39 -1.01
C LYS A 50 10.61 9.36 -1.13
N GLU A 51 9.61 9.02 -1.92
CA GLU A 51 8.37 9.82 -2.08
C GLU A 51 7.66 10.04 -0.75
N TRP A 52 7.59 9.01 0.11
CA TRP A 52 7.03 9.13 1.45
C TRP A 52 7.80 10.14 2.29
N LYS A 53 9.14 10.02 2.36
CA LYS A 53 9.96 10.89 3.21
C LYS A 53 10.07 12.33 2.71
N GLU A 54 10.13 12.52 1.40
CA GLU A 54 10.33 13.84 0.80
C GLU A 54 9.01 14.60 0.59
N THR A 55 7.88 13.89 0.44
CA THR A 55 6.61 14.51 0.06
C THR A 55 5.45 14.08 0.96
N GLY A 56 5.20 12.78 1.13
CA GLY A 56 4.01 12.30 1.83
C GLY A 56 3.96 12.69 3.30
N GLU A 57 4.98 12.29 4.05
CA GLU A 57 5.09 12.53 5.48
C GLU A 57 5.05 14.04 5.80
N PRO A 58 5.82 14.93 5.13
CA PRO A 58 5.74 16.38 5.37
C PRO A 58 4.36 16.99 5.06
N LEU A 59 3.74 16.63 3.93
CA LEU A 59 2.45 17.22 3.52
C LEU A 59 1.31 16.82 4.45
N ILE A 60 1.25 15.55 4.83
CA ILE A 60 0.23 15.03 5.76
C ILE A 60 0.43 15.64 7.15
N ARG A 61 1.68 15.70 7.64
CA ARG A 61 2.02 16.32 8.91
C ARG A 61 1.54 17.76 8.97
N GLU A 62 1.78 18.53 7.91
CA GLU A 62 1.35 19.92 7.82
C GLU A 62 -0.18 20.06 7.78
N ALA A 63 -0.88 19.18 7.05
CA ALA A 63 -2.34 19.17 7.02
C ALA A 63 -2.94 18.92 8.42
N PHE A 64 -2.42 17.92 9.15
CA PHE A 64 -2.87 17.65 10.53
C PHE A 64 -2.49 18.77 11.51
N LYS A 65 -1.31 19.39 11.35
CA LYS A 65 -0.91 20.56 12.15
C LYS A 65 -1.89 21.72 11.97
N LYS A 66 -2.38 21.93 10.74
CA LYS A 66 -3.42 22.91 10.40
C LYS A 66 -4.84 22.47 10.73
N ARG A 67 -5.02 21.26 11.25
CA ARG A 67 -6.33 20.62 11.50
C ARG A 67 -7.21 20.53 10.24
N ASP A 68 -6.57 20.50 9.07
CA ASP A 68 -7.22 20.44 7.76
C ASP A 68 -7.44 18.98 7.37
N LYS A 69 -8.55 18.41 7.85
CA LYS A 69 -8.90 17.00 7.59
C LYS A 69 -9.26 16.75 6.13
N GLU A 70 -9.84 17.74 5.46
CA GLU A 70 -10.23 17.65 4.05
C GLU A 70 -8.99 17.51 3.15
N LYS A 71 -7.90 18.19 3.50
CA LYS A 71 -6.60 17.99 2.84
C LYS A 71 -5.88 16.72 3.29
N ALA A 72 -5.96 16.37 4.57
CA ALA A 72 -5.24 15.21 5.12
C ALA A 72 -5.78 13.88 4.58
N ARG A 73 -7.10 13.72 4.49
CA ARG A 73 -7.76 12.47 4.09
C ARG A 73 -7.28 11.94 2.72
N PRO A 74 -7.32 12.70 1.61
CA PRO A 74 -6.87 12.19 0.32
C PRO A 74 -5.38 11.84 0.29
N LEU A 75 -4.54 12.62 0.99
CA LEU A 75 -3.11 12.31 1.13
C LEU A 75 -2.88 11.01 1.90
N MET A 76 -3.60 10.82 3.01
CA MET A 76 -3.54 9.59 3.81
C MET A 76 -3.95 8.38 2.98
N VAL A 77 -5.09 8.43 2.27
CA VAL A 77 -5.52 7.34 1.38
C VAL A 77 -4.45 7.03 0.32
N ASN A 78 -3.88 8.05 -0.31
CA ASN A 78 -2.84 7.86 -1.32
C ASN A 78 -1.61 7.16 -0.76
N TYR A 79 -1.07 7.61 0.37
CA TYR A 79 0.14 7.02 0.94
C TYR A 79 -0.10 5.69 1.67
N THR A 80 -1.33 5.40 2.11
CA THR A 80 -1.72 4.05 2.53
C THR A 80 -1.73 3.09 1.33
N ALA A 81 -2.26 3.52 0.18
CA ALA A 81 -2.21 2.71 -1.04
C ALA A 81 -0.76 2.46 -1.50
N ARG A 82 0.09 3.50 -1.47
CA ARG A 82 1.54 3.36 -1.74
C ARG A 82 2.23 2.41 -0.77
N TYR A 83 1.86 2.43 0.51
CA TYR A 83 2.40 1.51 1.49
C TYR A 83 2.03 0.04 1.18
N ILE A 84 0.76 -0.22 0.86
CA ILE A 84 0.28 -1.55 0.44
C ILE A 84 1.04 -2.03 -0.81
N GLN A 85 1.18 -1.15 -1.81
CA GLN A 85 1.96 -1.45 -3.01
C GLN A 85 3.40 -1.84 -2.66
N ALA A 86 4.10 -1.07 -1.83
CA ALA A 86 5.46 -1.38 -1.42
C ALA A 86 5.56 -2.73 -0.69
N MET A 87 4.60 -3.04 0.20
CA MET A 87 4.58 -4.32 0.90
C MET A 87 4.44 -5.50 -0.07
N ILE A 88 3.59 -5.40 -1.08
CA ILE A 88 3.38 -6.51 -2.04
C ILE A 88 4.49 -6.56 -3.10
N TRP A 89 4.86 -5.41 -3.68
CA TRP A 89 5.88 -5.35 -4.73
C TRP A 89 7.26 -5.79 -4.25
N ALA A 90 7.57 -5.66 -2.95
CA ALA A 90 8.78 -6.22 -2.37
C ALA A 90 8.91 -7.74 -2.64
N LYS A 91 7.80 -8.48 -2.68
CA LYS A 91 7.77 -9.91 -3.05
C LYS A 91 8.08 -10.15 -4.53
N GLY A 92 7.95 -9.13 -5.38
CA GLY A 92 8.05 -9.23 -6.83
C GLY A 92 6.74 -9.60 -7.52
N GLU A 93 5.61 -9.37 -6.84
CA GLU A 93 4.28 -9.63 -7.36
C GLU A 93 3.46 -8.33 -7.43
N PRO A 94 2.49 -8.23 -8.36
CA PRO A 94 1.53 -7.14 -8.35
C PRO A 94 0.54 -7.25 -7.18
N VAL A 95 -0.04 -6.12 -6.76
CA VAL A 95 -1.24 -6.14 -5.91
C VAL A 95 -2.40 -6.68 -6.74
N THR A 96 -2.92 -7.86 -6.42
CA THR A 96 -3.99 -8.49 -7.20
C THR A 96 -5.38 -8.11 -6.71
N ASP A 97 -5.53 -7.82 -5.43
CA ASP A 97 -6.78 -7.47 -4.80
C ASP A 97 -6.53 -6.77 -3.46
N LEU A 98 -7.60 -6.23 -2.87
CA LEU A 98 -7.55 -5.54 -1.58
C LEU A 98 -8.39 -6.26 -0.50
N ILE A 99 -8.89 -7.45 -0.78
CA ILE A 99 -9.79 -8.16 0.13
C ILE A 99 -8.92 -8.80 1.22
N HIS A 100 -9.10 -8.40 2.47
CA HIS A 100 -8.25 -8.84 3.59
C HIS A 100 -6.75 -8.52 3.41
N ILE A 101 -6.45 -7.42 2.71
CA ILE A 101 -5.08 -7.02 2.39
C ILE A 101 -4.20 -6.86 3.64
N GLU A 102 -4.79 -6.42 4.75
CA GLU A 102 -4.14 -6.32 6.05
C GLU A 102 -3.64 -7.67 6.60
N ARG A 103 -4.42 -8.74 6.39
CA ARG A 103 -4.06 -10.11 6.76
C ARG A 103 -3.00 -10.68 5.82
N ASP A 104 -3.18 -10.48 4.52
CA ASP A 104 -2.24 -10.96 3.50
C ASP A 104 -0.86 -10.36 3.69
N ILE A 105 -0.80 -9.05 3.96
CA ILE A 105 0.44 -8.37 4.34
C ILE A 105 0.99 -8.90 5.67
N GLY A 106 0.14 -9.20 6.64
CA GLY A 106 0.52 -9.81 7.91
C GLY A 106 1.24 -11.15 7.79
N ASN A 107 0.95 -11.91 6.74
CA ASN A 107 1.58 -13.20 6.47
C ASN A 107 2.94 -13.11 5.75
N LEU A 108 3.38 -11.91 5.37
CA LEU A 108 4.68 -11.72 4.72
C LEU A 108 5.83 -11.91 5.71
N GLN A 109 6.90 -12.56 5.28
CA GLN A 109 8.09 -12.82 6.13
C GLN A 109 8.78 -11.54 6.65
N TYR A 110 8.51 -10.39 6.03
CA TYR A 110 9.05 -9.08 6.40
C TYR A 110 7.97 -8.15 6.97
N ALA A 111 6.81 -8.67 7.35
CA ALA A 111 5.76 -7.91 8.01
C ALA A 111 6.26 -7.25 9.32
N PRO A 112 5.94 -5.97 9.56
CA PRO A 112 5.96 -5.35 10.87
C PRO A 112 5.07 -6.08 11.88
N VAL A 113 5.35 -5.89 13.17
CA VAL A 113 4.56 -6.49 14.25
C VAL A 113 3.18 -5.85 14.28
N ASN A 114 2.14 -6.68 14.47
CA ASN A 114 0.74 -6.28 14.55
C ASN A 114 0.27 -5.44 13.35
N ILE A 115 0.81 -5.72 12.16
CA ILE A 115 0.48 -4.95 10.97
C ILE A 115 -0.99 -5.06 10.58
N GLU A 116 -1.64 -6.22 10.80
CA GLU A 116 -3.05 -6.42 10.44
C GLU A 116 -3.94 -5.39 11.15
N GLU A 117 -3.83 -5.28 12.47
CA GLU A 117 -4.57 -4.35 13.31
C GLU A 117 -4.24 -2.88 12.97
N ARG A 118 -2.94 -2.58 12.83
CA ARG A 118 -2.45 -1.22 12.59
C ARG A 118 -2.84 -0.71 11.22
N LEU A 119 -2.72 -1.54 10.18
CA LEU A 119 -3.09 -1.17 8.82
C LEU A 119 -4.62 -1.06 8.68
N SER A 120 -5.37 -1.96 9.31
CA SER A 120 -6.84 -1.86 9.39
C SER A 120 -7.28 -0.55 10.03
N PHE A 121 -6.65 -0.13 11.14
CA PHE A 121 -6.93 1.17 11.75
C PHE A 121 -6.67 2.34 10.79
N VAL A 122 -5.54 2.32 10.08
CA VAL A 122 -5.20 3.38 9.11
C VAL A 122 -6.21 3.46 7.97
N ILE A 123 -6.59 2.32 7.39
CA ILE A 123 -7.56 2.22 6.29
C ILE A 123 -8.94 2.74 6.73
N ASN A 124 -9.38 2.39 7.94
CA ASN A 124 -10.69 2.75 8.44
C ASN A 124 -10.77 4.20 8.94
N THR A 125 -9.64 4.81 9.33
CA THR A 125 -9.63 6.14 9.96
C THR A 125 -8.63 7.14 9.33
N PRO A 126 -8.57 7.28 7.99
CA PRO A 126 -7.52 8.05 7.31
C PRO A 126 -7.54 9.56 7.62
N ALA A 127 -8.63 10.09 8.20
CA ALA A 127 -8.74 11.49 8.60
C ALA A 127 -8.31 11.75 10.07
N HIS A 128 -7.79 10.74 10.77
CA HIS A 128 -7.36 10.85 12.16
C HIS A 128 -5.84 11.04 12.26
N HIS A 129 -5.40 11.96 13.12
CA HIS A 129 -3.96 12.19 13.34
C HIS A 129 -3.24 10.93 13.83
N HIS A 130 -3.89 10.11 14.66
CA HIS A 130 -3.31 8.84 15.09
C HIS A 130 -3.07 7.87 13.92
N ALA A 131 -3.95 7.83 12.91
CA ALA A 131 -3.72 7.03 11.71
C ALA A 131 -2.45 7.47 10.98
N PHE A 132 -2.18 8.77 10.90
CA PHE A 132 -0.91 9.28 10.35
C PHE A 132 0.31 8.81 11.14
N ILE A 133 0.27 8.90 12.47
CA ILE A 133 1.37 8.41 13.31
C ILE A 133 1.58 6.90 13.10
N THR A 134 0.50 6.11 13.08
CA THR A 134 0.56 4.68 12.82
C THR A 134 1.17 4.37 11.46
N LEU A 135 0.73 5.05 10.39
CA LEU A 135 1.27 4.88 9.04
C LEU A 135 2.76 5.23 8.96
N SER A 136 3.17 6.34 9.61
CA SER A 136 4.58 6.73 9.67
C SER A 136 5.47 5.68 10.34
N GLN A 137 5.01 5.14 11.47
CA GLN A 137 5.72 4.07 12.16
C GLN A 137 5.79 2.79 11.32
N LEU A 138 4.70 2.43 10.62
CA LEU A 138 4.69 1.29 9.70
C LEU A 138 5.73 1.45 8.59
N PHE A 139 5.87 2.64 7.99
CA PHE A 139 6.93 2.93 7.02
C PHE A 139 8.34 2.79 7.62
N ASP A 140 8.57 3.33 8.81
CA ASP A 140 9.89 3.29 9.46
C ASP A 140 10.31 1.86 9.87
N GLU A 141 9.36 1.05 10.35
CA GLU A 141 9.57 -0.36 10.66
C GLU A 141 9.81 -1.18 9.38
N SER A 142 8.98 -0.96 8.35
CA SER A 142 9.05 -1.69 7.08
C SER A 142 10.35 -1.40 6.35
N LYS A 143 10.86 -0.16 6.39
CA LYS A 143 12.17 0.22 5.84
C LYS A 143 13.28 -0.71 6.34
N LYS A 144 13.30 -1.00 7.64
CA LYS A 144 14.31 -1.89 8.25
C LYS A 144 14.11 -3.33 7.78
N LYS A 145 12.86 -3.79 7.76
CA LYS A 145 12.49 -5.16 7.33
C LYS A 145 12.82 -5.42 5.85
N TRP A 146 12.49 -4.48 4.96
CA TRP A 146 12.80 -4.56 3.54
C TRP A 146 14.30 -4.57 3.28
N ALA A 147 15.09 -3.73 3.96
CA ALA A 147 16.54 -3.75 3.83
C ALA A 147 17.14 -5.13 4.15
N VAL A 148 16.72 -5.75 5.25
CA VAL A 148 17.15 -7.11 5.62
C VAL A 148 16.65 -8.14 4.59
N TYR A 149 15.40 -8.02 4.15
CA TYR A 149 14.80 -8.94 3.19
C TYR A 149 15.53 -8.94 1.84
N PHE A 150 15.83 -7.77 1.28
CA PHE A 150 16.53 -7.66 0.01
C PHE A 150 17.97 -8.20 0.08
N LEU A 151 18.69 -7.90 1.18
CA LEU A 151 20.03 -8.45 1.42
C LEU A 151 20.03 -9.98 1.45
N LYS A 152 19.02 -10.60 2.07
CA LYS A 152 18.92 -12.07 2.19
C LYS A 152 18.42 -12.75 0.91
N SER A 153 17.57 -12.06 0.15
CA SER A 153 16.90 -12.66 -1.02
C SER A 153 17.70 -12.53 -2.32
N GLY A 154 18.86 -11.84 -2.29
CA GLY A 154 19.62 -11.52 -3.50
C GLY A 154 18.85 -10.63 -4.48
N LYS A 155 17.85 -9.88 -3.98
CA LYS A 155 16.99 -8.97 -4.74
C LYS A 155 17.41 -7.51 -4.53
#